data_AF-A0A7H4MFV3-F1
#
_entry.id   AF-A0A7H4MFV3-F1
#
_cell.length_a   1.000
_cell.length_b   1.000
_cell.length_c   1.000
_cell.angle_alpha   90.00
_cell.angle_beta   90.00
_cell.angle_gamma   90.00
#
_symmetry.space_group_name_H-M   'P 1'
#
loop_
_entity.id
_entity.type
_entity.pdbx_description
1 polymer ?
#
loop_
_entity_poly.entity_id
_entity_poly.type
_entity_poly.pdbx_seq_one_letter_code
_entity_poly.pdbx_strand_id
1 'polypeptide(L)'
;MLLPDAQGKLLPLTHQPGLTPWDDAIARWSFDKGQPAGAGTDTLPGVPYQILPLKSAARTWGLLVVEPENLRQLMIPEQQRLLETFTLLVASALERLTLTASEEQARLTSERESLRNSLLAACRTICVLR
;
A
#
# COMPACT_ATOMS: atom_id res chain seq x y z
N MET A 1 10.62 -0.28 -2.91
CA MET A 1 9.25 -0.49 -2.38
C MET A 1 8.26 0.05 -3.39
N LEU A 2 7.17 -0.69 -3.65
CA LEU A 2 6.12 -0.36 -4.61
C LEU A 2 4.84 -0.02 -3.87
N LEU A 3 4.20 1.09 -4.19
CA LEU A 3 2.89 1.47 -3.66
C LEU A 3 1.88 1.64 -4.80
N PRO A 4 0.59 1.29 -4.58
CA PRO A 4 -0.46 1.60 -5.54
C PRO A 4 -0.72 3.11 -5.60
N ASP A 5 -0.87 3.65 -6.80
CA ASP A 5 -1.42 5.00 -7.02
C ASP A 5 -2.96 5.01 -6.86
N ALA A 6 -3.58 6.16 -7.13
CA ALA A 6 -5.04 6.31 -7.07
C ALA A 6 -5.78 5.41 -8.07
N GLN A 7 -5.12 4.96 -9.13
CA GLN A 7 -5.63 4.05 -10.15
C GLN A 7 -5.27 2.58 -9.84
N GLY A 8 -4.58 2.33 -8.72
CA GLY A 8 -4.13 1.01 -8.30
C GLY A 8 -2.90 0.50 -9.06
N LYS A 9 -2.23 1.32 -9.87
CA LYS A 9 -0.98 0.96 -10.53
C LYS A 9 0.17 1.01 -9.52
N LEU A 10 0.98 -0.04 -9.48
CA LEU A 10 2.13 -0.11 -8.59
C LEU A 10 3.25 0.77 -9.14
N LEU A 11 3.67 1.75 -8.34
CA LEU A 11 4.76 2.65 -8.66
C LEU A 11 5.91 2.51 -7.65
N PRO A 12 7.17 2.52 -8.09
CA PRO A 12 8.31 2.51 -7.19
C PRO A 12 8.42 3.84 -6.45
N LEU A 13 8.49 3.77 -5.11
CA LEU A 13 8.78 4.94 -4.27
C LEU A 13 10.23 5.41 -4.39
N THR A 14 11.13 4.46 -4.62
CA THR A 14 12.57 4.70 -4.74
C THR A 14 13.08 3.93 -5.94
N HIS A 15 13.72 4.63 -6.86
CA HIS A 15 14.49 3.99 -7.93
C HIS A 15 15.88 3.72 -7.39
N GLN A 16 16.20 2.45 -7.13
CA GLN A 16 17.54 2.06 -6.70
C GLN A 16 18.34 1.63 -7.93
N PRO A 17 19.32 2.43 -8.39
CA PRO A 17 20.16 2.04 -9.50
C PRO A 17 20.94 0.78 -9.13
N GLY A 18 20.89 -0.23 -9.99
CA GLY A 18 21.57 -1.52 -9.77
C GLY A 18 20.69 -2.66 -9.25
N LEU A 19 19.40 -2.42 -8.97
CA LEU A 19 18.46 -3.52 -8.72
C LEU A 19 18.22 -4.30 -10.01
N THR A 20 18.21 -5.62 -9.93
CA THR A 20 17.76 -6.48 -11.04
C THR A 20 16.33 -6.10 -11.41
N PRO A 21 16.01 -5.91 -12.71
CA PRO A 21 14.64 -5.62 -13.13
C PRO A 21 13.67 -6.71 -12.64
N TRP A 22 12.61 -6.30 -11.97
CA TRP A 22 11.53 -7.19 -11.60
C TRP A 22 10.46 -7.26 -12.70
N ASP A 23 9.71 -8.35 -12.70
CA ASP A 23 8.55 -8.50 -13.58
C ASP A 23 7.33 -7.80 -12.95
N ASP A 24 6.83 -6.76 -13.61
CA ASP A 24 5.67 -5.99 -13.15
C ASP A 24 4.38 -6.83 -13.07
N ALA A 25 4.22 -7.87 -13.90
CA ALA A 25 3.08 -8.77 -13.83
C ALA A 25 3.13 -9.66 -12.59
N ILE A 26 4.32 -10.12 -12.21
CA ILE A 26 4.53 -10.90 -10.98
C ILE A 26 4.40 -10.01 -9.74
N ALA A 27 4.92 -8.79 -9.79
CA ALA A 27 4.67 -7.79 -8.75
C ALA A 27 3.16 -7.58 -8.58
N ARG A 28 2.44 -7.36 -9.67
CA ARG A 28 0.98 -7.20 -9.63
C ARG A 28 0.27 -8.41 -9.03
N TRP A 29 0.64 -9.62 -9.46
CA TRP A 29 0.10 -10.86 -8.93
C TRP A 29 0.33 -10.98 -7.42
N SER A 30 1.55 -10.68 -6.95
CA SER A 30 1.91 -10.71 -5.53
C SER A 30 1.05 -9.74 -4.71
N PHE A 31 0.79 -8.55 -5.26
CA PHE A 31 -0.07 -7.55 -4.63
C PHE A 31 -1.52 -8.01 -4.52
N ASP A 32 -2.09 -8.49 -5.64
CA ASP A 32 -3.48 -8.90 -5.73
C ASP A 32 -3.77 -10.18 -4.89
N LYS A 33 -2.83 -11.12 -4.85
CA LYS A 33 -2.96 -12.37 -4.05
C LYS A 33 -2.52 -12.20 -2.60
N GLY A 34 -1.74 -11.16 -2.30
CA GLY A 34 -1.10 -10.98 -1.00
C GLY A 34 -0.17 -12.15 -0.66
N GLN A 35 0.52 -12.70 -1.68
CA GLN A 35 1.45 -13.82 -1.55
C GLN A 35 2.86 -13.40 -1.98
N PRO A 36 3.91 -13.91 -1.33
CA PRO A 36 5.29 -13.61 -1.71
C PRO A 36 5.65 -14.25 -3.05
N ALA A 37 6.60 -13.65 -3.76
CA ALA A 37 7.17 -14.17 -5.00
C ALA A 37 8.70 -13.98 -5.01
N GLY A 38 9.39 -14.64 -5.94
CA GLY A 38 10.83 -14.59 -6.09
C GLY A 38 11.55 -15.70 -5.33
N ALA A 39 12.80 -15.44 -4.94
CA ALA A 39 13.65 -16.42 -4.27
C ALA A 39 12.97 -17.06 -3.05
N GLY A 40 13.04 -18.39 -2.94
CA GLY A 40 12.45 -19.11 -1.81
C GLY A 40 10.93 -19.29 -1.85
N THR A 41 10.29 -19.01 -2.98
CA THR A 41 8.85 -19.22 -3.20
C THR A 41 8.60 -20.12 -4.41
N ASP A 42 7.37 -20.61 -4.58
CA ASP A 42 6.99 -21.40 -5.76
C ASP A 42 6.80 -20.53 -7.02
N THR A 43 6.76 -19.20 -6.87
CA THR A 43 6.54 -18.25 -7.96
C THR A 43 7.83 -17.52 -8.29
N LEU A 44 8.42 -17.83 -9.44
CA LEU A 44 9.66 -17.21 -9.91
C LEU A 44 10.89 -17.45 -9.00
N PRO A 45 11.18 -18.70 -8.58
CA PRO A 45 12.24 -19.00 -7.60
C PRO A 45 13.67 -18.65 -8.05
N GLY A 46 13.91 -18.48 -9.35
CA GLY A 46 15.24 -18.29 -9.92
C GLY A 46 15.79 -16.86 -9.91
N VAL A 47 15.01 -15.89 -9.44
CA VAL A 47 15.41 -14.47 -9.43
C VAL A 47 16.21 -14.12 -8.18
N PRO A 48 17.12 -13.14 -8.24
CA PRO A 48 17.99 -12.80 -7.10
C PRO A 48 17.33 -11.90 -6.05
N TYR A 49 16.00 -11.77 -6.08
CA TYR A 49 15.23 -10.90 -5.19
C TYR A 49 13.98 -11.62 -4.64
N GLN A 50 13.44 -11.09 -3.55
CA GLN A 50 12.14 -11.45 -3.01
C GLN A 50 11.16 -10.29 -3.19
N ILE A 51 9.93 -10.59 -3.57
CA ILE A 51 8.79 -9.68 -3.58
C ILE A 51 7.89 -10.06 -2.41
N LEU A 52 7.72 -9.13 -1.47
CA LEU A 52 7.05 -9.36 -0.20
C LEU A 52 5.83 -8.43 -0.08
N PRO A 53 4.61 -8.96 0.06
CA PRO A 53 3.43 -8.15 0.23
C PRO A 53 3.41 -7.47 1.61
N LEU A 54 3.19 -6.17 1.62
CA LEU A 54 2.97 -5.38 2.85
C LEU A 54 1.51 -5.53 3.26
N LYS A 55 1.22 -6.63 3.96
CA LYS A 55 -0.14 -7.02 4.34
C LYS A 55 -0.43 -6.65 5.79
N SER A 56 -1.53 -5.92 6.00
CA SER A 56 -2.12 -5.72 7.33
C SER A 56 -3.58 -6.19 7.28
N ALA A 57 -4.00 -6.95 8.29
CA ALA A 57 -5.28 -7.65 8.31
C ALA A 57 -5.55 -8.41 6.99
N ALA A 58 -6.62 -8.07 6.27
CA ALA A 58 -7.00 -8.71 5.00
C ALA A 58 -6.55 -7.93 3.76
N ARG A 59 -5.81 -6.81 3.90
CA ARG A 59 -5.48 -5.90 2.79
C ARG A 59 -3.98 -5.83 2.53
N THR A 60 -3.60 -5.85 1.25
CA THR A 60 -2.24 -5.53 0.80
C THR A 60 -2.13 -4.03 0.54
N TRP A 61 -1.18 -3.37 1.19
CA TRP A 61 -0.96 -1.92 1.08
C TRP A 61 0.13 -1.56 0.07
N GLY A 62 1.00 -2.51 -0.26
CA GLY A 62 2.09 -2.34 -1.22
C GLY A 62 2.97 -3.58 -1.27
N LEU A 63 4.13 -3.44 -1.92
CA LEU A 63 5.14 -4.50 -2.01
C LEU A 63 6.51 -3.98 -1.60
N LEU A 64 7.27 -4.83 -0.93
CA LEU A 64 8.68 -4.65 -0.69
C LEU A 64 9.46 -5.59 -1.61
N VAL A 65 10.38 -5.05 -2.41
CA VAL A 65 11.32 -5.84 -3.21
C VAL A 65 12.67 -5.80 -2.50
N VAL A 66 13.24 -6.96 -2.20
CA VAL A 66 14.50 -7.12 -1.48
C VAL A 66 15.47 -7.93 -2.33
N GLU A 67 16.57 -7.31 -2.76
CA GLU A 67 17.68 -7.99 -3.43
C GLU A 67 18.88 -7.99 -2.49
N PRO A 68 19.17 -9.12 -1.79
CA PRO A 68 20.30 -9.21 -0.89
C PRO A 68 21.60 -9.48 -1.66
N GLU A 69 22.74 -9.04 -1.13
CA GLU A 69 24.04 -9.45 -1.64
C GLU A 69 24.26 -10.98 -1.54
N ASN A 70 23.65 -11.61 -0.53
CA ASN A 70 23.71 -13.05 -0.33
C ASN A 70 22.32 -13.63 -0.02
N LEU A 71 21.67 -14.18 -1.05
CA LEU A 71 20.37 -14.84 -0.93
C LEU A 71 20.34 -15.94 0.14
N ARG A 72 21.42 -16.71 0.29
CA ARG A 72 21.44 -17.80 1.29
C ARG A 72 21.35 -17.28 2.72
N GLN A 73 21.90 -16.09 2.99
CA GLN A 73 21.76 -15.45 4.30
C GLN A 73 20.34 -14.91 4.52
N LEU A 74 19.72 -14.32 3.47
CA LEU A 74 18.34 -13.85 3.55
C LEU A 74 17.36 -15.01 3.80
N MET A 75 17.65 -16.21 3.25
CA MET A 75 16.83 -17.41 3.41
C MET A 75 16.97 -18.10 4.78
N ILE A 76 17.83 -17.59 5.69
CA ILE A 76 17.92 -18.12 7.05
C ILE A 76 16.58 -17.87 7.76
N PRO A 77 16.01 -18.85 8.48
CA PRO A 77 14.69 -18.69 9.11
C PRO A 77 14.59 -17.49 10.05
N GLU A 78 15.65 -17.18 10.79
CA GLU A 78 15.70 -16.00 11.67
C GLU A 78 15.58 -14.69 10.87
N GLN A 79 16.26 -14.59 9.72
CA GLN A 79 16.19 -13.41 8.85
C GLN A 79 14.82 -13.27 8.19
N GLN A 80 14.22 -14.38 7.77
CA GLN A 80 12.84 -14.39 7.24
C GLN A 80 11.83 -13.94 8.31
N ARG A 81 11.93 -14.43 9.55
CA ARG A 81 11.06 -13.98 10.66
C ARG A 81 11.20 -12.50 10.97
N LEU A 82 12.43 -11.98 10.95
CA LEU A 82 12.68 -10.55 11.10
C LEU A 82 12.01 -9.78 9.95
N LEU A 83 12.19 -10.24 8.71
CA LEU A 83 11.64 -9.61 7.52
C LEU A 83 10.10 -9.62 7.50
N GLU A 84 9.48 -10.72 7.93
CA GLU A 84 8.03 -10.81 8.16
C GLU A 84 7.56 -9.78 9.20
N THR A 85 8.30 -9.62 10.29
CA THR A 85 7.98 -8.62 11.32
C THR A 85 8.10 -7.20 10.77
N PHE A 86 9.18 -6.91 10.03
CA PHE A 86 9.36 -5.61 9.40
C PHE A 86 8.26 -5.29 8.39
N THR A 87 7.91 -6.24 7.52
CA THR A 87 6.85 -6.05 6.53
C THR A 87 5.49 -5.80 7.19
N LEU A 88 5.19 -6.48 8.30
CA LEU A 88 3.98 -6.22 9.09
C LEU A 88 3.97 -4.82 9.73
N LEU A 89 5.10 -4.38 10.30
CA LEU A 89 5.22 -3.04 10.89
C LEU A 89 5.03 -1.94 9.84
N VAL A 90 5.63 -2.10 8.67
CA VAL A 90 5.48 -1.15 7.55
C VAL A 90 4.03 -1.16 7.05
N ALA A 91 3.42 -2.34 6.88
CA ALA A 91 2.02 -2.44 6.45
C ALA A 91 1.07 -1.76 7.46
N SER A 92 1.29 -1.96 8.75
CA SER A 92 0.51 -1.33 9.82
C SER A 92 0.67 0.20 9.81
N ALA A 93 1.86 0.72 9.48
CA ALA A 93 2.07 2.15 9.36
C ALA A 93 1.35 2.74 8.14
N LEU A 94 1.42 2.06 6.98
CA LEU A 94 0.71 2.46 5.76
C LEU A 94 -0.81 2.47 5.94
N GLU A 95 -1.33 1.45 6.63
CA GLU A 95 -2.73 1.37 7.00
C GLU A 95 -3.17 2.59 7.81
N ARG A 96 -2.46 2.89 8.91
CA ARG A 96 -2.78 4.05 9.77
C ARG A 96 -2.75 5.36 8.99
N LEU A 97 -1.72 5.59 8.17
CA LEU A 97 -1.63 6.80 7.35
C LEU A 97 -2.81 6.94 6.39
N THR A 98 -3.24 5.84 5.77
CA THR A 98 -4.35 5.88 4.83
C THR A 98 -5.69 6.08 5.53
N LEU A 99 -5.88 5.46 6.69
CA LEU A 99 -7.09 5.63 7.50
C LEU A 99 -7.21 7.08 7.99
N THR A 100 -6.15 7.65 8.57
CA THR A 100 -6.15 9.06 9.02
C THR A 100 -6.42 10.03 7.87
N ALA A 101 -5.85 9.79 6.68
CA ALA A 101 -6.15 10.62 5.51
C ALA A 101 -7.62 10.51 5.07
N SER A 102 -8.22 9.31 5.17
CA SER A 102 -9.63 9.10 4.84
C SER A 102 -10.60 9.76 5.82
N GLU A 103 -10.26 9.79 7.12
CA GLU A 103 -11.05 10.44 8.16
C GLU A 103 -11.08 11.95 7.99
N GLU A 104 -9.92 12.57 7.74
CA GLU A 104 -9.84 14.01 7.49
C GLU A 104 -10.62 14.41 6.23
N GLN A 105 -10.51 13.60 5.17
CA GLN A 105 -11.26 13.84 3.94
C GLN A 105 -12.79 13.69 4.15
N ALA A 106 -13.21 12.71 4.94
CA ALA A 106 -14.62 12.52 5.30
C ALA A 106 -15.14 13.71 6.12
N ARG A 107 -14.34 14.22 7.06
CA ARG A 107 -14.66 15.40 7.86
C ARG A 107 -14.84 16.64 6.98
N LEU A 108 -13.88 16.93 6.09
CA LEU A 108 -13.95 18.06 5.15
C LEU A 108 -15.19 17.97 4.24
N THR A 109 -15.54 16.76 3.82
CA THR A 109 -16.73 16.51 2.99
C THR A 109 -18.01 16.74 3.78
N SER A 110 -18.06 16.29 5.04
CA SER A 110 -19.20 16.52 5.94
C SER A 110 -19.38 18.00 6.28
N GLU A 111 -18.29 18.75 6.50
CA GLU A 111 -18.34 20.20 6.73
C GLU A 111 -18.86 20.94 5.50
N ARG A 112 -18.39 20.57 4.30
CA ARG A 112 -18.90 21.12 3.03
C ARG A 112 -20.40 20.87 2.86
N GLU A 113 -20.84 19.65 3.15
CA GLU A 113 -22.25 19.27 3.03
C GLU A 113 -23.13 20.00 4.05
N SER A 114 -22.64 20.17 5.28
CA SER A 114 -23.30 20.98 6.31
C SER A 114 -23.43 22.45 5.91
N LEU A 115 -22.36 23.05 5.36
CA LEU A 115 -22.38 24.41 4.84
C LEU A 115 -23.38 24.54 3.68
N ARG A 116 -23.36 23.60 2.73
CA ARG A 116 -24.31 23.57 1.61
C ARG A 116 -25.75 23.52 2.11
N ASN A 117 -26.05 22.63 3.05
CA ASN A 117 -27.39 22.46 3.59
C ASN A 117 -27.84 23.67 4.41
N SER A 118 -26.93 24.30 5.16
CA SER A 118 -27.22 25.52 5.91
C SER A 118 -27.50 26.71 4.98
N LEU A 119 -26.73 26.87 3.90
CA LEU A 119 -26.96 27.89 2.87
C LEU A 119 -28.29 27.65 2.12
N LEU A 120 -28.58 26.41 1.74
CA LEU A 120 -29.85 26.04 1.11
C LEU A 120 -31.04 26.30 2.05
N ALA A 121 -30.90 25.98 3.33
CA ALA A 121 -31.92 26.25 4.34
C ALA A 121 -32.16 27.76 4.51
N ALA A 122 -31.10 28.55 4.63
CA ALA A 122 -31.20 30.01 4.74
C ALA A 122 -31.87 30.65 3.50
N CYS A 123 -31.55 30.16 2.30
CA CYS A 123 -32.18 30.61 1.06
C CYS A 123 -33.69 30.26 1.03
N ARG A 124 -34.06 29.07 1.53
CA ARG A 124 -35.47 28.67 1.69
C ARG A 124 -36.22 29.61 2.62
N THR A 125 -35.63 29.99 3.76
CA THR A 125 -36.28 30.90 4.72
C THR A 125 -36.49 32.29 4.14
N ILE A 126 -35.51 32.81 3.38
CA ILE A 126 -35.58 34.14 2.74
C ILE A 126 -36.66 34.20 1.64
N CYS A 127 -36.87 33.11 0.91
CA CYS A 127 -37.88 33.07 -0.17
C CYS A 127 -39.33 32.95 0.33
N VAL A 128 -39.57 32.57 1.60
CA VAL A 128 -40.91 32.42 2.19
C VAL A 128 -41.40 33.72 2.87
N LEU A 129 -40.50 34.67 3.10
CA LEU A 129 -40.77 35.96 3.76
C LEU A 129 -41.05 37.11 2.79
N ARG A 130 -41.25 36.83 1.50
CA ARG A 130 -41.56 37.81 0.46
C ARG A 130 -42.72 37.32 -0.40
#